data_AF-L7EAB5-F1
#
_entry.id   AF-L7EAB5-F1
#
_cell.length_a   1.000
_cell.length_b   1.000
_cell.length_c   1.000
_cell.angle_alpha   90.00
_cell.angle_beta   90.00
_cell.angle_gamma   90.00
#
_symmetry.space_group_name_H-M   'P 1'
#
loop_
_entity.id
_entity.type
_entity.pdbx_description
1 polymer ?
#
loop_
_entity_poly.entity_id
_entity_poly.type
_entity_poly.pdbx_seq_one_letter_code
_entity_poly.pdbx_strand_id
1 'polypeptide(L)'
;MHIKESISLLKVYLLEAEKTQPIQALIDFKTSQSDNIRQFAQFSDYSYSTLYKWFRRYRQQGIREFIKINPLESTIGETLINRDGEVIFYQEIFNDKQSEYLLNILQNEIAWRQDYIKMMGQTLPLPRLTAWYGDSDKSYTYSGINMNPLAWTDTLLYIKERAETLAGTKFNSVLLNFYRDGRDSVAWHSDDEPELGKNPVIASVSFGSTRKFSLKHKQEEDIINLELTSGSLLIMRGATQHHWLHQLPKTNHNISARINLTFRNII
;
A
#
# COMPACT_ATOMS: atom_id res chain seq x y z
N MET A 1 -36.82 23.06 -3.46
CA MET A 1 -35.76 22.95 -4.49
C MET A 1 -35.38 21.49 -4.57
N HIS A 2 -35.73 20.84 -5.67
CA HIS A 2 -35.95 19.39 -5.72
C HIS A 2 -34.64 18.61 -5.79
N ILE A 3 -34.61 17.39 -5.23
CA ILE A 3 -33.52 16.40 -5.30
C ILE A 3 -32.93 16.24 -6.72
N LYS A 4 -33.75 16.44 -7.77
CA LYS A 4 -33.32 16.45 -9.17
C LYS A 4 -32.37 17.62 -9.50
N GLU A 5 -32.57 18.81 -8.95
CA GLU A 5 -31.73 20.00 -9.19
C GLU A 5 -30.37 19.88 -8.50
N SER A 6 -30.31 19.29 -7.30
CA SER A 6 -29.04 19.01 -6.60
C SER A 6 -28.25 17.87 -7.26
N ILE A 7 -28.94 16.84 -7.79
CA ILE A 7 -28.33 15.80 -8.63
C ILE A 7 -27.86 16.41 -9.96
N SER A 8 -28.59 17.37 -10.53
CA SER A 8 -28.16 18.09 -11.73
C SER A 8 -26.95 18.97 -11.48
N LEU A 9 -26.86 19.67 -10.35
CA LEU A 9 -25.69 20.48 -9.98
C LEU A 9 -24.45 19.63 -9.71
N LEU A 10 -24.60 18.49 -9.02
CA LEU A 10 -23.48 17.57 -8.79
C LEU A 10 -23.08 16.83 -10.07
N LYS A 11 -24.05 16.45 -10.92
CA LYS A 11 -23.77 15.91 -12.26
C LYS A 11 -23.14 16.95 -13.16
N VAL A 12 -23.55 18.21 -13.12
CA VAL A 12 -22.92 19.31 -13.90
C VAL A 12 -21.50 19.55 -13.40
N TYR A 13 -21.28 19.58 -12.08
CA TYR A 13 -19.94 19.71 -11.51
C TYR A 13 -19.03 18.53 -11.86
N LEU A 14 -19.55 17.29 -11.79
CA LEU A 14 -18.82 16.08 -12.17
C LEU A 14 -18.64 15.94 -13.70
N LEU A 15 -19.61 16.35 -14.51
CA LEU A 15 -19.54 16.32 -15.99
C LEU A 15 -18.65 17.45 -16.54
N GLU A 16 -18.59 18.61 -15.90
CA GLU A 16 -17.62 19.67 -16.24
C GLU A 16 -16.21 19.31 -15.76
N ALA A 17 -16.08 18.68 -14.59
CA ALA A 17 -14.83 18.10 -14.11
C ALA A 17 -14.31 16.93 -14.99
N GLU A 18 -15.21 16.05 -15.45
CA GLU A 18 -14.90 14.93 -16.36
C GLU A 18 -14.41 15.42 -17.73
N LYS A 19 -14.86 16.59 -18.18
CA LYS A 19 -14.46 17.17 -19.48
C LYS A 19 -13.07 17.81 -19.49
N THR A 20 -12.51 18.12 -18.33
CA THR A 20 -11.28 18.93 -18.27
C THR A 20 -10.15 18.28 -17.46
N GLN A 21 -10.42 17.58 -16.36
CA GLN A 21 -9.42 16.86 -15.54
C GLN A 21 -10.12 16.02 -14.44
N PRO A 22 -10.63 14.80 -14.73
CA PRO A 22 -11.38 13.99 -13.77
C PRO A 22 -10.61 13.61 -12.50
N ILE A 23 -9.27 13.60 -12.59
CA ILE A 23 -8.37 13.32 -11.48
C ILE A 23 -8.28 14.52 -10.52
N GLN A 24 -8.26 15.76 -11.04
CA GLN A 24 -8.12 16.96 -10.22
C GLN A 24 -9.37 17.22 -9.38
N ALA A 25 -10.58 16.99 -9.91
CA ALA A 25 -11.81 17.16 -9.12
C ALA A 25 -11.96 16.12 -7.99
N LEU A 26 -11.44 14.91 -8.18
CA LEU A 26 -11.35 13.88 -7.13
C LEU A 26 -10.26 14.18 -6.10
N ILE A 27 -9.18 14.88 -6.50
CA ILE A 27 -8.10 15.37 -5.64
C ILE A 27 -8.53 16.60 -4.82
N ASP A 28 -9.18 17.59 -5.45
CA ASP A 28 -9.64 18.84 -4.85
C ASP A 28 -10.74 18.61 -3.80
N PHE A 29 -11.56 17.57 -3.99
CA PHE A 29 -12.53 17.19 -2.98
C PHE A 29 -11.90 16.52 -1.74
N LYS A 30 -10.59 16.19 -1.76
CA LYS A 30 -9.95 15.32 -0.77
C LYS A 30 -8.94 15.97 0.18
N THR A 31 -8.72 17.28 0.17
CA THR A 31 -7.66 17.87 1.04
C THR A 31 -8.11 18.80 2.15
N SER A 32 -9.39 19.14 2.30
CA SER A 32 -9.80 19.84 3.53
C SER A 32 -11.24 19.54 3.98
N GLN A 33 -11.30 19.09 5.22
CA GLN A 33 -12.37 19.28 6.19
C GLN A 33 -13.58 18.33 6.14
N SER A 34 -13.69 17.55 7.22
CA SER A 34 -14.98 17.18 7.81
C SER A 34 -15.94 18.36 7.92
N ASP A 35 -15.43 19.59 7.95
CA ASP A 35 -16.20 20.82 7.97
C ASP A 35 -16.86 21.18 6.64
N ASN A 36 -16.41 20.70 5.47
CA ASN A 36 -17.15 20.88 4.22
C ASN A 36 -18.43 20.02 4.21
N ILE A 37 -18.35 18.79 4.72
CA ILE A 37 -19.54 17.93 4.88
C ILE A 37 -20.42 18.45 6.03
N ARG A 38 -19.85 19.03 7.10
CA ARG A 38 -20.63 19.68 8.17
C ARG A 38 -21.28 20.99 7.71
N GLN A 39 -20.58 21.82 6.94
CA GLN A 39 -21.15 23.03 6.33
C GLN A 39 -22.27 22.64 5.36
N PHE A 40 -22.06 21.62 4.51
CA PHE A 40 -23.12 21.12 3.63
C PHE A 40 -24.30 20.54 4.42
N ALA A 41 -24.06 19.89 5.57
CA ALA A 41 -25.12 19.44 6.48
C ALA A 41 -25.87 20.60 7.15
N GLN A 42 -25.24 21.77 7.33
CA GLN A 42 -25.91 22.98 7.85
C GLN A 42 -26.86 23.61 6.83
N PHE A 43 -26.63 23.38 5.53
CA PHE A 43 -27.43 23.93 4.42
C PHE A 43 -28.27 22.86 3.68
N SER A 44 -28.41 21.66 4.24
CA SER A 44 -29.22 20.59 3.65
C SER A 44 -30.10 19.91 4.70
N ASP A 45 -31.18 19.26 4.24
CA ASP A 45 -32.09 18.50 5.11
C ASP A 45 -31.50 17.14 5.57
N TYR A 46 -30.23 16.87 5.24
CA TYR A 46 -29.57 15.59 5.52
C TYR A 46 -28.58 15.72 6.67
N SER A 47 -28.65 14.78 7.61
CA SER A 47 -27.67 14.71 8.69
C SER A 47 -26.26 14.48 8.16
N TYR A 48 -25.25 15.02 8.86
CA TYR A 48 -23.83 14.75 8.60
C TYR A 48 -23.55 13.25 8.43
N SER A 49 -24.15 12.41 9.29
CA SER A 49 -23.96 10.96 9.23
C SER A 49 -24.53 10.34 7.95
N THR A 50 -25.62 10.89 7.40
CA THR A 50 -26.22 10.43 6.14
C THR A 50 -25.37 10.84 4.94
N LEU A 51 -24.94 12.11 4.91
CA LEU A 51 -24.04 12.62 3.87
C LEU A 51 -22.69 11.89 3.89
N TYR A 52 -22.10 11.68 5.06
CA TYR A 52 -20.86 10.94 5.23
C TYR A 52 -20.98 9.49 4.73
N LYS A 53 -22.07 8.79 5.06
CA LYS A 53 -22.33 7.43 4.54
C LYS A 53 -22.50 7.42 3.01
N TRP A 54 -23.12 8.46 2.46
CA TRP A 54 -23.33 8.61 1.02
C TRP A 54 -22.01 8.89 0.27
N PHE A 55 -21.20 9.84 0.74
CA PHE A 55 -19.87 10.12 0.19
C PHE A 55 -18.93 8.91 0.32
N ARG A 56 -18.98 8.18 1.43
CA ARG A 56 -18.22 6.93 1.60
C ARG A 56 -18.66 5.89 0.57
N ARG A 57 -19.97 5.71 0.34
CA ARG A 57 -20.49 4.81 -0.71
C ARG A 57 -20.08 5.25 -2.12
N TYR A 58 -20.11 6.54 -2.42
CA TYR A 58 -19.66 7.07 -3.72
C TYR A 58 -18.15 6.90 -3.92
N ARG A 59 -17.33 7.10 -2.88
CA ARG A 59 -15.89 6.80 -2.93
C ARG A 59 -15.64 5.32 -3.17
N GLN A 60 -16.37 4.44 -2.47
CA GLN A 60 -16.29 3.00 -2.70
C GLN A 60 -16.76 2.61 -4.10
N GLN A 61 -17.81 3.25 -4.64
CA GLN A 61 -18.25 3.05 -6.02
C GLN A 61 -17.22 3.59 -7.02
N GLY A 62 -16.62 4.75 -6.80
CA GLY A 62 -15.57 5.31 -7.65
C GLY A 62 -14.32 4.43 -7.68
N ILE A 63 -13.89 3.90 -6.52
CA ILE A 63 -12.83 2.88 -6.45
C ILE A 63 -13.27 1.63 -7.22
N ARG A 64 -14.49 1.13 -7.03
CA ARG A 64 -15.00 -0.06 -7.74
C ARG A 64 -15.14 0.12 -9.25
N GLU A 65 -15.57 1.28 -9.74
CA GLU A 65 -15.63 1.56 -11.18
C GLU A 65 -14.22 1.75 -11.75
N PHE A 66 -13.28 2.33 -10.99
CA PHE A 66 -11.88 2.39 -11.36
C PHE A 66 -11.21 1.01 -11.47
N ILE A 67 -11.68 0.03 -10.67
CA ILE A 67 -11.23 -1.38 -10.72
C ILE A 67 -11.66 -2.06 -12.02
N LYS A 68 -12.86 -1.76 -12.53
CA LYS A 68 -13.38 -2.41 -13.75
C LYS A 68 -12.61 -2.06 -15.02
N ILE A 69 -11.77 -1.03 -15.00
CA ILE A 69 -11.10 -0.52 -16.20
C ILE A 69 -9.93 -1.43 -16.65
N ASN A 70 -9.40 -2.33 -15.81
CA ASN A 70 -8.37 -3.30 -16.24
C ASN A 70 -8.44 -4.64 -15.47
N PRO A 71 -9.02 -5.70 -16.05
CA PRO A 71 -9.03 -7.03 -15.44
C PRO A 71 -7.61 -7.60 -15.28
N LEU A 72 -7.43 -8.45 -14.27
CA LEU A 72 -6.17 -9.15 -13.94
C LEU A 72 -5.65 -10.10 -15.03
N GLU A 73 -6.47 -10.38 -16.05
CA GLU A 73 -6.29 -11.45 -17.03
C GLU A 73 -5.04 -11.31 -17.93
N SER A 74 -4.36 -10.16 -17.92
CA SER A 74 -3.15 -9.92 -18.73
C SER A 74 -1.83 -9.85 -17.95
N THR A 75 -1.83 -9.99 -16.61
CA THR A 75 -0.60 -9.85 -15.83
C THR A 75 0.15 -11.18 -15.73
N ILE A 76 1.27 -11.30 -16.46
CA ILE A 76 2.17 -12.46 -16.41
C ILE A 76 3.23 -12.24 -15.32
N GLY A 77 3.38 -13.22 -14.42
CA GLY A 77 4.43 -13.20 -13.39
C GLY A 77 5.72 -13.83 -13.89
N GLU A 78 6.84 -13.14 -13.71
CA GLU A 78 8.18 -13.65 -13.97
C GLU A 78 8.74 -14.35 -12.72
N THR A 79 9.20 -15.59 -12.86
CA THR A 79 9.87 -16.30 -11.76
C THR A 79 11.35 -15.91 -11.72
N LEU A 80 11.76 -15.19 -10.68
CA LEU A 80 13.13 -14.72 -10.49
C LEU A 80 13.99 -15.70 -9.71
N ILE A 81 13.38 -16.42 -8.77
CA ILE A 81 14.03 -17.45 -7.95
C ILE A 81 13.12 -18.68 -7.93
N ASN A 82 13.69 -19.85 -8.17
CA ASN A 82 13.00 -21.15 -8.05
C ASN A 82 13.89 -22.21 -7.36
N ARG A 83 14.86 -21.76 -6.55
CA ARG A 83 15.76 -22.60 -5.76
C ARG A 83 15.81 -22.05 -4.35
N ASP A 84 15.67 -22.95 -3.36
CA ASP A 84 15.69 -22.61 -1.93
C ASP A 84 14.70 -21.49 -1.55
N GLY A 85 13.56 -21.50 -2.23
CA GLY A 85 12.58 -20.44 -2.20
C GLY A 85 11.97 -20.22 -3.57
N GLU A 86 10.94 -19.39 -3.60
CA GLU A 86 10.31 -18.94 -4.82
C GLU A 86 10.06 -17.44 -4.73
N VAL A 87 10.48 -16.71 -5.77
CA VAL A 87 10.24 -15.28 -5.90
C VAL A 87 9.64 -15.01 -7.27
N ILE A 88 8.45 -14.44 -7.29
CA ILE A 88 7.70 -14.12 -8.51
C ILE A 88 7.50 -12.61 -8.56
N PHE A 89 7.80 -11.99 -9.70
CA PHE A 89 7.63 -10.57 -9.92
C PHE A 89 6.56 -10.31 -10.98
N TYR A 90 5.65 -9.40 -10.66
CA TYR A 90 4.66 -8.86 -11.57
C TYR A 90 4.98 -7.39 -11.78
N GLN A 91 5.40 -7.04 -13.00
CA GLN A 91 5.87 -5.70 -13.32
C GLN A 91 4.78 -4.63 -13.15
N GLU A 92 3.54 -4.97 -13.50
CA GLU A 92 2.43 -4.02 -13.46
C GLU A 92 1.12 -4.72 -13.03
N ILE A 93 0.78 -4.59 -11.75
CA ILE A 93 -0.54 -4.94 -11.25
C ILE A 93 -1.43 -3.69 -11.09
N PHE A 94 -0.87 -2.49 -11.16
CA PHE A 94 -1.61 -1.23 -11.22
C PHE A 94 -0.95 -0.35 -12.28
N ASN A 95 -1.72 0.13 -13.25
CA ASN A 95 -1.18 1.03 -14.26
C ASN A 95 -0.78 2.39 -13.66
N ASP A 96 -0.05 3.20 -14.42
CA ASP A 96 0.50 4.49 -13.96
C ASP A 96 -0.53 5.40 -13.28
N LYS A 97 -1.74 5.54 -13.84
CA LYS A 97 -2.80 6.38 -13.27
C LYS A 97 -3.31 5.83 -11.94
N GLN A 98 -3.47 4.50 -11.85
CA GLN A 98 -3.86 3.84 -10.59
C GLN A 98 -2.78 4.01 -9.54
N SER A 99 -1.53 3.82 -9.93
CA SER A 99 -0.38 3.88 -9.05
C SER A 99 -0.14 5.29 -8.51
N GLU A 100 -0.25 6.33 -9.34
CA GLU A 100 -0.17 7.73 -8.92
C GLU A 100 -1.30 8.09 -7.94
N TYR A 101 -2.53 7.70 -8.27
CA TYR A 101 -3.69 7.93 -7.40
C TYR A 101 -3.54 7.24 -6.03
N LEU A 102 -3.14 5.97 -6.02
CA LEU A 102 -2.95 5.21 -4.79
C LEU A 102 -1.80 5.78 -3.96
N LEU A 103 -0.69 6.20 -4.58
CA LEU A 103 0.42 6.88 -3.89
C LEU A 103 -0.09 8.12 -3.15
N ASN A 104 -0.80 9.00 -3.84
CA ASN A 104 -1.32 10.25 -3.28
C ASN A 104 -2.30 10.00 -2.12
N ILE A 105 -3.17 8.99 -2.24
CA ILE A 105 -4.08 8.63 -1.16
C ILE A 105 -3.32 8.08 0.04
N LEU A 106 -2.41 7.12 -0.17
CA LEU A 106 -1.70 6.46 0.92
C LEU A 106 -0.83 7.43 1.71
N GLN A 107 -0.22 8.43 1.06
CA GLN A 107 0.54 9.47 1.75
C GLN A 107 -0.31 10.24 2.79
N ASN A 108 -1.59 10.48 2.49
CA ASN A 108 -2.48 11.29 3.33
C ASN A 108 -3.37 10.46 4.28
N GLU A 109 -3.72 9.24 3.90
CA GLU A 109 -4.68 8.40 4.63
C GLU A 109 -4.01 7.55 5.73
N ILE A 110 -2.75 7.18 5.54
CA ILE A 110 -2.03 6.27 6.42
C ILE A 110 -1.46 7.03 7.61
N ALA A 111 -1.62 6.46 8.81
CA ALA A 111 -1.07 6.99 10.05
C ALA A 111 0.44 6.70 10.18
N TRP A 112 1.25 7.38 9.35
CA TRP A 112 2.70 7.24 9.34
C TRP A 112 3.33 7.63 10.67
N ARG A 113 4.28 6.81 11.14
CA ARG A 113 5.12 7.11 12.31
C ARG A 113 6.58 6.81 12.03
N GLN A 114 7.45 7.47 12.80
CA GLN A 114 8.88 7.19 12.80
C GLN A 114 9.17 6.18 13.91
N ASP A 115 9.35 4.91 13.55
CA ASP A 115 9.75 3.86 14.49
C ASP A 115 11.27 3.91 14.75
N TYR A 116 11.70 3.28 15.85
CA TYR A 116 13.09 3.28 16.33
C TYR A 116 13.57 1.86 16.62
N ILE A 117 14.87 1.61 16.40
CA ILE A 117 15.53 0.35 16.74
C ILE A 117 16.66 0.58 17.73
N LYS A 118 16.91 -0.40 18.59
CA LYS A 118 18.10 -0.43 19.45
C LYS A 118 19.23 -1.11 18.70
N MET A 119 20.33 -0.39 18.46
CA MET A 119 21.53 -0.91 17.82
C MET A 119 22.74 -0.48 18.65
N MET A 120 23.56 -1.45 19.09
CA MET A 120 24.78 -1.18 19.89
C MET A 120 24.53 -0.30 21.14
N GLY A 121 23.40 -0.52 21.82
CA GLY A 121 23.03 0.25 23.02
C GLY A 121 22.44 1.64 22.74
N GLN A 122 22.40 2.09 21.48
CA GLN A 122 21.79 3.35 21.07
C GLN A 122 20.43 3.13 20.42
N THR A 123 19.48 4.04 20.65
CA THR A 123 18.18 4.05 19.97
C THR A 123 18.28 4.94 18.73
N LEU A 124 18.20 4.35 17.54
CA LEU A 124 18.30 5.05 16.26
C LEU A 124 16.95 5.01 15.52
N PRO A 125 16.53 6.09 14.84
CA PRO A 125 15.34 6.07 14.01
C PRO A 125 15.55 5.12 12.83
N LEU A 126 14.51 4.37 12.48
CA LEU A 126 14.50 3.63 11.23
C LEU A 126 14.62 4.62 10.05
N PRO A 127 15.42 4.34 9.02
CA PRO A 127 15.53 5.23 7.86
C PRO A 127 14.34 5.00 6.92
N ARG A 128 13.12 5.19 7.43
CA ARG A 128 11.81 5.17 6.75
C ARG A 128 10.71 5.45 7.79
N LEU A 129 9.55 5.90 7.32
CA LEU A 129 8.33 5.89 8.12
C LEU A 129 7.60 4.56 7.95
N THR A 130 6.84 4.18 8.95
CA THR A 130 6.14 2.89 9.00
C THR A 130 4.71 3.09 9.49
N ALA A 131 3.83 2.17 9.10
CA ALA A 131 2.51 2.03 9.69
C ALA A 131 2.06 0.57 9.59
N TRP A 132 1.32 0.09 10.58
CA TRP A 132 0.88 -1.30 10.60
C TRP A 132 -0.65 -1.38 10.69
N TYR A 133 -1.25 -2.09 9.73
CA TYR A 133 -2.68 -2.33 9.62
C TYR A 133 -2.95 -3.82 9.49
N GLY A 134 -4.12 -4.28 9.92
CA GLY A 134 -4.41 -5.71 10.03
C GLY A 134 -5.73 -6.02 10.73
N ASP A 135 -6.00 -7.31 10.84
CA ASP A 135 -7.16 -7.83 11.56
C ASP A 135 -6.98 -7.59 13.08
N SER A 136 -8.06 -7.18 13.75
CA SER A 136 -8.02 -6.67 15.13
C SER A 136 -7.68 -7.72 16.19
N ASP A 137 -7.75 -9.00 15.85
CA ASP A 137 -7.47 -10.15 16.72
C ASP A 137 -6.01 -10.62 16.66
N LYS A 138 -5.16 -9.96 15.88
CA LYS A 138 -3.75 -10.33 15.64
C LYS A 138 -2.78 -9.26 16.19
N SER A 139 -2.67 -9.17 17.52
CA SER A 139 -1.64 -8.36 18.16
C SER A 139 -0.27 -9.08 18.12
N TYR A 140 0.81 -8.35 17.88
CA TYR A 140 2.18 -8.90 17.86
C TYR A 140 3.16 -8.02 18.63
N THR A 141 4.21 -8.65 19.19
CA THR A 141 5.28 -7.99 19.91
C THR A 141 6.55 -7.96 19.05
N TYR A 142 6.86 -6.83 18.42
CA TYR A 142 8.16 -6.62 17.78
C TYR A 142 9.11 -5.89 18.74
N SER A 143 10.28 -6.47 19.04
CA SER A 143 11.32 -5.85 19.90
C SER A 143 10.82 -5.40 21.29
N GLY A 144 9.84 -6.09 21.88
CA GLY A 144 9.26 -5.76 23.19
C GLY A 144 8.18 -4.66 23.16
N ILE A 145 7.78 -4.18 21.98
CA ILE A 145 6.69 -3.21 21.81
C ILE A 145 5.44 -3.99 21.39
N ASN A 146 4.41 -3.97 22.23
CA ASN A 146 3.10 -4.53 21.91
C ASN A 146 2.45 -3.60 20.87
N MET A 147 2.38 -4.07 19.61
CA MET A 147 1.74 -3.32 18.55
C MET A 147 0.39 -3.97 18.24
N ASN A 148 -0.67 -3.17 18.33
CA ASN A 148 -1.96 -3.53 17.78
C ASN A 148 -2.02 -2.97 16.36
N PRO A 149 -2.36 -3.78 15.34
CA PRO A 149 -2.56 -3.26 14.01
C PRO A 149 -3.72 -2.25 14.00
N LEU A 150 -3.58 -1.19 13.20
CA LEU A 150 -4.69 -0.30 12.90
C LEU A 150 -5.72 -1.02 12.01
N ALA A 151 -6.99 -0.65 12.15
CA ALA A 151 -8.05 -1.23 11.34
C ALA A 151 -7.86 -0.89 9.86
N TRP A 152 -8.03 -1.89 8.99
CA TRP A 152 -7.95 -1.75 7.54
C TRP A 152 -8.74 -0.54 7.01
N THR A 153 -8.16 0.15 6.03
CA THR A 153 -8.86 1.16 5.25
C THR A 153 -9.40 0.57 3.95
N ASP A 154 -10.40 1.21 3.35
CA ASP A 154 -10.99 0.76 2.08
C ASP A 154 -9.91 0.71 0.96
N THR A 155 -8.93 1.63 0.97
CA THR A 155 -7.81 1.63 0.02
C THR A 155 -6.86 0.44 0.24
N LEU A 156 -6.56 0.10 1.49
CA LEU A 156 -5.73 -1.06 1.80
C LEU A 156 -6.41 -2.38 1.44
N LEU A 157 -7.71 -2.50 1.72
CA LEU A 157 -8.52 -3.68 1.34
C LEU A 157 -8.52 -3.89 -0.18
N TYR A 158 -8.58 -2.81 -0.95
CA TYR A 158 -8.50 -2.89 -2.41
C TYR A 158 -7.16 -3.46 -2.89
N ILE A 159 -6.04 -2.91 -2.39
CA ILE A 159 -4.70 -3.39 -2.76
C ILE A 159 -4.50 -4.85 -2.32
N LYS A 160 -4.98 -5.17 -1.11
CA LYS A 160 -4.97 -6.52 -0.53
C LYS A 160 -5.67 -7.52 -1.43
N GLU A 161 -6.91 -7.25 -1.86
CA GLU A 161 -7.68 -8.16 -2.72
C GLU A 161 -6.93 -8.52 -4.01
N ARG A 162 -6.29 -7.53 -4.63
CA ARG A 162 -5.49 -7.76 -5.85
C ARG A 162 -4.25 -8.59 -5.58
N ALA A 163 -3.52 -8.29 -4.49
CA ALA A 163 -2.35 -9.06 -4.07
C ALA A 163 -2.72 -10.50 -3.70
N GLU A 164 -3.83 -10.72 -2.98
CA GLU A 164 -4.33 -12.06 -2.61
C GLU A 164 -4.68 -12.90 -3.84
N THR A 165 -5.29 -12.27 -4.85
CA THR A 165 -5.68 -12.96 -6.09
C THR A 165 -4.46 -13.51 -6.82
N LEU A 166 -3.40 -12.69 -6.96
CA LEU A 166 -2.17 -13.11 -7.63
C LEU A 166 -1.31 -14.05 -6.77
N ALA A 167 -1.34 -13.88 -5.44
CA ALA A 167 -0.60 -14.74 -4.52
C ALA A 167 -1.26 -16.10 -4.28
N GLY A 168 -2.56 -16.25 -4.57
CA GLY A 168 -3.32 -17.46 -4.31
C GLY A 168 -3.51 -17.75 -2.82
N THR A 169 -3.40 -16.73 -1.96
CA THR A 169 -3.56 -16.86 -0.50
C THR A 169 -4.16 -15.61 0.11
N LYS A 170 -4.67 -15.72 1.34
CA LYS A 170 -5.22 -14.59 2.11
C LYS A 170 -4.16 -13.98 3.02
N PHE A 171 -4.29 -12.68 3.25
CA PHE A 171 -3.45 -11.93 4.18
C PHE A 171 -4.32 -11.35 5.31
N ASN A 172 -3.77 -11.20 6.50
CA ASN A 172 -4.45 -10.60 7.66
C ASN A 172 -3.68 -9.40 8.24
N SER A 173 -2.52 -9.07 7.66
CA SER A 173 -1.62 -8.04 8.13
C SER A 173 -0.90 -7.35 6.97
N VAL A 174 -0.67 -6.04 7.08
CA VAL A 174 0.18 -5.27 6.16
C VAL A 174 1.09 -4.30 6.90
N LEU A 175 2.40 -4.47 6.73
CA LEU A 175 3.38 -3.46 7.15
C LEU A 175 3.63 -2.50 5.99
N LEU A 176 3.29 -1.24 6.19
CA LEU A 176 3.60 -0.18 5.25
C LEU A 176 4.95 0.45 5.58
N ASN A 177 5.73 0.72 4.54
CA ASN A 177 7.02 1.39 4.62
C ASN A 177 7.01 2.58 3.65
N PHE A 178 7.23 3.79 4.16
CA PHE A 178 7.33 5.01 3.39
C PHE A 178 8.76 5.54 3.39
N TYR A 179 9.40 5.42 2.22
CA TYR A 179 10.74 5.90 1.94
C TYR A 179 10.60 7.30 1.35
N ARG A 180 10.96 8.32 2.13
CA ARG A 180 10.74 9.73 1.77
C ARG A 180 11.61 10.15 0.58
N ASP A 181 12.81 9.60 0.49
CA ASP A 181 13.78 9.84 -0.59
C ASP A 181 14.81 8.68 -0.67
N GLY A 182 15.90 8.90 -1.42
CA GLY A 182 16.99 7.93 -1.60
C GLY A 182 17.82 7.63 -0.34
N ARG A 183 17.70 8.44 0.72
CA ARG A 183 18.44 8.25 1.99
C ARG A 183 17.73 7.28 2.93
N ASP A 184 16.43 7.06 2.72
CA ASP A 184 15.66 6.03 3.41
C ASP A 184 15.95 4.64 2.81
N SER A 185 16.02 3.61 3.66
CA SER A 185 16.46 2.27 3.30
C SER A 185 15.93 1.17 4.25
N VAL A 186 16.14 -0.08 3.86
CA VAL A 186 16.14 -1.22 4.79
C VAL A 186 17.36 -2.08 4.49
N ALA A 187 18.11 -2.43 5.53
CA ALA A 187 19.33 -3.24 5.42
C ALA A 187 18.99 -4.70 5.09
N TRP A 188 20.00 -5.52 4.83
CA TRP A 188 19.84 -6.95 4.63
C TRP A 188 19.10 -7.61 5.81
N HIS A 189 17.99 -8.27 5.52
CA HIS A 189 17.19 -9.03 6.48
C HIS A 189 16.41 -10.16 5.76
N SER A 190 15.83 -11.06 6.55
CA SER A 190 14.76 -11.96 6.11
C SER A 190 13.52 -11.66 6.97
N ASP A 191 12.34 -11.94 6.45
CA ASP A 191 11.10 -11.91 7.24
C ASP A 191 10.93 -13.28 7.92
N ASP A 192 11.73 -13.55 8.95
CA ASP A 192 11.81 -14.84 9.66
C ASP A 192 11.20 -14.81 11.07
N GLU A 193 10.31 -13.85 11.32
CA GLU A 193 9.56 -13.77 12.58
C GLU A 193 8.72 -15.04 12.80
N PRO A 194 8.80 -15.69 13.99
CA PRO A 194 8.08 -16.94 14.28
C PRO A 194 6.57 -16.89 14.00
N GLU A 195 5.97 -15.72 14.14
CA GLU A 195 4.54 -15.44 13.98
C GLU A 195 4.10 -15.41 12.52
N LEU A 196 5.04 -15.49 11.58
CA LEU A 196 4.75 -15.71 10.16
C LEU A 196 4.67 -17.20 9.81
N GLY A 197 5.02 -18.08 10.75
CA GLY A 197 5.13 -19.53 10.52
C GLY A 197 6.34 -19.92 9.69
N LYS A 198 6.42 -21.20 9.31
CA LYS A 198 7.63 -21.77 8.70
C LYS A 198 7.94 -21.22 7.31
N ASN A 199 6.97 -21.20 6.39
CA ASN A 199 7.19 -20.82 4.99
C ASN A 199 6.15 -19.77 4.59
N PRO A 200 6.27 -18.53 5.10
CA PRO A 200 5.27 -17.51 4.86
C PRO A 200 5.19 -17.15 3.37
N VAL A 201 3.98 -16.87 2.92
CA VAL A 201 3.77 -16.15 1.65
C VAL A 201 3.72 -14.67 1.98
N ILE A 202 4.52 -13.89 1.26
CA ILE A 202 4.65 -12.45 1.45
C ILE A 202 4.41 -11.78 0.11
N ALA A 203 3.49 -10.82 0.07
CA ALA A 203 3.21 -10.00 -1.09
C ALA A 203 3.65 -8.55 -0.85
N SER A 204 4.56 -8.06 -1.66
CA SER A 204 5.15 -6.72 -1.56
C SER A 204 4.71 -5.86 -2.75
N VAL A 205 3.81 -4.91 -2.50
CA VAL A 205 3.30 -3.97 -3.53
C VAL A 205 4.00 -2.63 -3.40
N SER A 206 4.42 -2.05 -4.53
CA SER A 206 5.18 -0.79 -4.56
C SER A 206 4.44 0.32 -5.28
N PHE A 207 4.52 1.55 -4.78
CA PHE A 207 4.03 2.77 -5.42
C PHE A 207 5.05 3.91 -5.31
N GLY A 208 5.14 4.77 -6.32
CA GLY A 208 6.06 5.91 -6.37
C GLY A 208 7.39 5.59 -7.03
N SER A 209 8.48 6.22 -6.56
CA SER A 209 9.79 6.09 -7.21
C SER A 209 10.28 4.64 -7.27
N THR A 210 10.80 4.26 -8.44
CA THR A 210 11.48 2.98 -8.65
C THR A 210 12.70 2.85 -7.76
N ARG A 211 12.86 1.67 -7.14
CA ARG A 211 14.02 1.38 -6.28
C ARG A 211 14.59 0.01 -6.61
N LYS A 212 15.93 -0.06 -6.59
CA LYS A 212 16.64 -1.34 -6.59
C LYS A 212 16.29 -2.11 -5.31
N PHE A 213 15.79 -3.32 -5.48
CA PHE A 213 15.65 -4.33 -4.45
C PHE A 213 16.68 -5.41 -4.72
N SER A 214 17.43 -5.79 -3.70
CA SER A 214 18.49 -6.79 -3.83
C SER A 214 18.14 -8.01 -2.99
N LEU A 215 18.32 -9.20 -3.57
CA LEU A 215 18.22 -10.51 -2.94
C LEU A 215 19.61 -11.13 -2.90
N LYS A 216 20.01 -11.70 -1.77
CA LYS A 216 21.31 -12.36 -1.59
C LYS A 216 21.12 -13.70 -0.89
N HIS A 217 21.68 -14.76 -1.46
CA HIS A 217 21.65 -16.06 -0.80
C HIS A 217 22.53 -16.05 0.46
N LYS A 218 22.11 -16.70 1.54
CA LYS A 218 22.82 -16.67 2.83
C LYS A 218 24.11 -17.50 2.82
N GLN A 219 24.19 -18.51 1.97
CA GLN A 219 25.30 -19.47 1.93
C GLN A 219 26.09 -19.45 0.62
N GLU A 220 25.56 -18.80 -0.42
CA GLU A 220 26.18 -18.71 -1.75
C GLU A 220 26.48 -17.25 -2.08
N GLU A 221 27.33 -17.01 -3.08
CA GLU A 221 27.70 -15.65 -3.49
C GLU A 221 26.67 -15.00 -4.44
N ASP A 222 25.50 -15.63 -4.60
CA ASP A 222 24.44 -15.19 -5.49
C ASP A 222 23.76 -13.91 -5.01
N ILE A 223 23.76 -12.87 -5.86
CA ILE A 223 23.02 -11.63 -5.66
C ILE A 223 22.17 -11.34 -6.89
N ILE A 224 20.87 -11.21 -6.68
CA ILE A 224 19.89 -10.81 -7.70
C ILE A 224 19.45 -9.38 -7.40
N ASN A 225 19.44 -8.53 -8.42
CA ASN A 225 18.93 -7.16 -8.31
C ASN A 225 17.71 -7.01 -9.21
N LEU A 226 16.67 -6.39 -8.66
CA LEU A 226 15.40 -6.13 -9.34
C LEU A 226 15.01 -4.68 -9.14
N GLU A 227 14.49 -4.03 -10.17
CA GLU A 227 13.85 -2.73 -10.03
C GLU A 227 12.38 -2.89 -9.67
N LEU A 228 11.99 -2.46 -8.47
CA LEU A 228 10.59 -2.41 -8.06
C LEU A 228 9.99 -1.09 -8.53
N THR A 229 9.22 -1.15 -9.62
CA THR A 229 8.52 -0.03 -10.23
C THR A 229 7.20 0.29 -9.52
N SER A 230 6.64 1.47 -9.79
CA SER A 230 5.31 1.84 -9.31
C SER A 230 4.25 0.88 -9.87
N GLY A 231 3.34 0.41 -9.02
CA GLY A 231 2.30 -0.53 -9.39
C GLY A 231 2.76 -1.99 -9.52
N SER A 232 4.01 -2.30 -9.17
CA SER A 232 4.52 -3.68 -9.20
C SER A 232 4.16 -4.48 -7.95
N LEU A 233 4.19 -5.82 -8.10
CA LEU A 233 4.03 -6.78 -7.01
C LEU A 233 5.18 -7.79 -7.04
N LEU A 234 5.84 -7.97 -5.90
CA LEU A 234 6.80 -9.04 -5.66
C LEU A 234 6.21 -10.04 -4.66
N ILE A 235 6.17 -11.31 -5.02
CA ILE A 235 5.74 -12.40 -4.15
C ILE A 235 6.95 -13.20 -3.73
N MET A 236 7.13 -13.40 -2.43
CA MET A 236 8.15 -14.28 -1.86
C MET A 236 7.43 -15.41 -1.10
N ARG A 237 7.71 -16.67 -1.42
CA ARG A 237 7.08 -17.83 -0.79
C ARG A 237 7.99 -19.05 -0.74
N GLY A 238 7.51 -20.13 -0.12
CA GLY A 238 8.31 -21.33 0.08
C GLY A 238 9.42 -21.06 1.08
N ALA A 239 10.65 -21.52 0.79
CA ALA A 239 11.77 -21.42 1.71
C ALA A 239 12.56 -20.10 1.64
N THR A 240 12.06 -19.09 0.90
CA THR A 240 12.80 -17.84 0.61
C THR A 240 13.35 -17.17 1.87
N GLN A 241 12.56 -17.05 2.95
CA GLN A 241 13.01 -16.36 4.16
C GLN A 241 14.09 -17.14 4.95
N HIS A 242 14.21 -18.45 4.73
CA HIS A 242 15.27 -19.26 5.34
C HIS A 242 16.61 -19.02 4.66
N HIS A 243 16.62 -18.92 3.33
CA HIS A 243 17.85 -18.98 2.52
C HIS A 243 18.26 -17.66 1.90
N TRP A 244 17.35 -16.69 1.80
CA TRP A 244 17.60 -15.43 1.12
C TRP A 244 17.44 -14.24 2.07
N LEU A 245 18.41 -13.34 2.02
CA LEU A 245 18.32 -11.99 2.57
C LEU A 245 17.84 -11.04 1.49
N HIS A 246 17.17 -9.98 1.89
CA HIS A 246 16.79 -8.90 0.99
C HIS A 246 17.01 -7.52 1.61
N GLN A 247 17.16 -6.52 0.74
CA GLN A 247 17.33 -5.13 1.15
C GLN A 247 16.76 -4.15 0.12
N LEU A 248 16.52 -2.93 0.59
CA LEU A 248 16.32 -1.76 -0.24
C LEU A 248 17.42 -0.74 0.11
N PRO A 249 18.57 -0.75 -0.60
CA PRO A 249 19.72 0.06 -0.23
C PRO A 249 19.44 1.55 -0.48
N LYS A 250 20.19 2.41 0.23
CA LYS A 250 20.21 3.84 -0.05
C LYS A 250 20.71 4.11 -1.47
N THR A 251 20.29 5.24 -2.03
CA THR A 251 20.76 5.73 -3.33
C THR A 251 21.10 7.21 -3.24
N ASN A 252 22.15 7.61 -3.95
CA ASN A 252 22.54 9.01 -4.11
C ASN A 252 21.79 9.70 -5.25
N HIS A 253 20.99 8.95 -6.03
CA HIS A 253 20.11 9.54 -7.03
C HIS A 253 19.03 10.38 -6.35
N ASN A 254 18.74 11.55 -6.93
CA ASN A 254 17.65 12.40 -6.48
C ASN A 254 16.32 11.79 -6.95
N ILE A 255 15.64 11.09 -6.05
CA ILE A 255 14.40 10.37 -6.33
C ILE A 255 13.29 10.83 -5.39
N SER A 256 12.05 10.74 -5.86
CA SER A 256 10.86 11.06 -5.08
C SER A 256 10.52 9.93 -4.10
N ALA A 257 9.45 10.12 -3.35
CA ALA A 257 9.06 9.19 -2.33
C ALA A 257 8.51 7.86 -2.90
N ARG A 258 8.65 6.80 -2.12
CA ARG A 258 8.15 5.45 -2.43
C ARG A 258 7.38 4.89 -1.23
N ILE A 259 6.20 4.35 -1.49
CA ILE A 259 5.44 3.58 -0.50
C ILE A 259 5.48 2.10 -0.88
N ASN A 260 5.69 1.25 0.11
CA ASN A 260 5.70 -0.20 -0.02
C ASN A 260 4.73 -0.80 0.98
N LEU A 261 3.90 -1.74 0.53
CA LEU A 261 2.97 -2.49 1.36
C LEU A 261 3.40 -3.95 1.37
N THR A 262 3.83 -4.44 2.53
CA THR A 262 4.23 -5.84 2.70
C THR A 262 3.11 -6.60 3.42
N PHE A 263 2.32 -7.33 2.67
CA PHE A 263 1.22 -8.16 3.16
C PHE A 263 1.72 -9.51 3.63
N ARG A 264 1.21 -9.96 4.79
CA ARG A 264 1.57 -11.21 5.43
C ARG A 264 0.35 -11.86 6.08
N ASN A 265 0.49 -13.15 6.40
CA ASN A 265 -0.46 -13.87 7.25
C ASN A 265 0.22 -14.21 8.57
N ILE A 266 -0.26 -13.61 9.65
CA ILE A 266 0.20 -13.86 11.02
C ILE A 266 -0.60 -15.02 11.61
N ILE A 267 0.09 -16.05 12.12
CA ILE A 267 -0.53 -17.27 12.68
C ILE A 267 -1.16 -17.03 14.04
#